data_AF-A0A6A5DX22-F1
#
_entry.id   AF-A0A6A5DX22-F1
#
_cell.length_a   1.000
_cell.length_b   1.000
_cell.length_c   1.000
_cell.angle_alpha   90.00
_cell.angle_beta   90.00
_cell.angle_gamma   90.00
#
_symmetry.space_group_name_H-M   'P 1'
#
loop_
_entity.id
_entity.type
_entity.pdbx_description
1 polymer ?
#
loop_
_entity_poly.entity_id
_entity_poly.type
_entity_poly.pdbx_seq_one_letter_code
_entity_poly.pdbx_strand_id
1 'polypeptide(L)'
;MPRGGKRGHKGRGKQFSNPEEIDRQMKAQKELDENPGAEKVDSADSEEESSSDDDTERKRSGVEGLIEIENPNRVSQKSKKVTELDVSAPRELSRREREEIEKQKSKERYMKLHLEGKTDQARADLARLAIIKKQREDAAKKRDELRKDAEESKAKR
;
A
#
# COMPACT_ATOMS: atom_id res chain seq x y z
N MET A 1 46.95 -0.87 -32.57
CA MET A 1 46.09 -0.06 -31.67
C MET A 1 45.02 -0.97 -31.08
N PRO A 2 45.03 -1.28 -29.77
CA PRO A 2 44.03 -2.19 -29.20
C PRO A 2 42.67 -1.48 -29.06
N ARG A 3 41.62 -2.11 -29.59
CA ARG A 3 40.24 -1.62 -29.61
C ARG A 3 39.58 -1.81 -28.24
N GLY A 4 38.79 -0.83 -27.82
CA GLY A 4 38.24 -0.64 -26.48
C GLY A 4 37.61 -1.88 -25.83
N GLY A 5 38.02 -2.15 -24.59
CA GLY A 5 37.46 -3.19 -23.74
C GLY A 5 36.01 -2.87 -23.34
N LYS A 6 35.15 -3.88 -23.39
CA LYS A 6 33.78 -3.85 -22.86
C LYS A 6 33.81 -3.46 -21.38
N ARG A 7 33.20 -2.33 -21.04
CA ARG A 7 32.97 -1.91 -19.64
C ARG A 7 32.11 -2.99 -18.97
N GLY A 8 32.73 -3.80 -18.10
CA GLY A 8 32.01 -4.80 -17.33
C GLY A 8 31.05 -4.11 -16.35
N HIS A 9 29.76 -4.41 -16.44
CA HIS A 9 28.74 -4.00 -15.45
C HIS A 9 28.79 -4.83 -14.17
N LYS A 10 29.97 -5.36 -13.79
CA LYS A 10 30.13 -6.11 -12.55
C LYS A 10 30.45 -5.13 -11.43
N GLY A 11 29.45 -4.82 -10.62
CA GLY A 11 29.64 -4.12 -9.35
C GLY A 11 29.13 -2.68 -9.27
N ARG A 12 28.15 -2.26 -10.09
CA ARG A 12 27.41 -1.03 -9.76
C ARG A 12 26.63 -1.33 -8.48
N GLY A 13 27.12 -0.81 -7.35
CA GLY A 13 26.56 -1.05 -6.02
C GLY A 13 25.05 -0.83 -6.02
N LYS A 14 24.31 -1.65 -5.28
CA LYS A 14 22.84 -1.58 -5.17
C LYS A 14 22.47 -0.15 -4.80
N GLN A 15 21.98 0.61 -5.77
CA GLN A 15 21.41 1.92 -5.52
C GLN A 15 20.02 1.63 -4.94
N PHE A 16 19.83 1.94 -3.67
CA PHE A 16 18.48 1.93 -3.10
C PHE A 16 17.76 3.15 -3.68
N SER A 17 16.65 2.92 -4.38
CA SER A 17 15.80 4.00 -4.86
C SER A 17 15.31 4.84 -3.68
N ASN A 18 15.16 6.14 -3.90
CA ASN A 18 14.62 7.05 -2.89
C ASN A 18 13.17 6.64 -2.59
N PRO A 19 12.71 6.58 -1.32
CA PRO A 19 11.32 6.24 -0.97
C PRO A 19 10.26 7.00 -1.80
N GLU A 20 10.47 8.29 -2.08
CA GLU A 20 9.55 9.08 -2.91
C GLU A 20 9.46 8.58 -4.37
N GLU A 21 10.54 7.99 -4.87
CA GLU A 21 10.64 7.47 -6.23
C GLU A 21 9.94 6.11 -6.34
N ILE A 22 10.01 5.29 -5.27
CA ILE A 22 9.28 4.04 -5.15
C ILE A 22 7.78 4.31 -5.11
N ASP A 23 7.35 5.28 -4.29
CA ASP A 23 5.93 5.64 -4.18
C ASP A 23 5.38 6.18 -5.50
N ARG A 24 6.18 6.97 -6.24
CA ARG A 24 5.80 7.46 -7.57
C ARG A 24 5.65 6.32 -8.57
N GLN A 25 6.54 5.33 -8.56
CA GLN A 25 6.46 4.16 -9.44
C GLN A 25 5.24 3.30 -9.12
N MET A 26 4.98 3.03 -7.84
CA MET A 26 3.79 2.27 -7.41
C MET A 26 2.50 3.00 -7.77
N LYS A 27 2.47 4.33 -7.64
CA LYS A 27 1.32 5.15 -8.04
C LYS A 27 1.09 5.12 -9.54
N ALA A 28 2.15 5.22 -10.34
CA ALA A 28 2.06 5.14 -11.80
C ALA A 28 1.57 3.77 -12.28
N GLN A 29 2.04 2.68 -11.68
CA GLN A 29 1.54 1.33 -11.98
C GLN A 29 0.05 1.19 -11.65
N LYS A 30 -0.36 1.66 -10.47
CA LYS A 30 -1.76 1.63 -10.04
C LYS A 30 -2.67 2.44 -10.97
N GLU A 31 -2.21 3.59 -11.46
CA GLU A 31 -2.97 4.44 -12.38
C GLU A 31 -3.13 3.79 -13.77
N LEU A 32 -2.12 3.05 -14.23
CA LEU A 32 -2.19 2.26 -15.47
C LEU A 32 -3.15 1.06 -15.33
N ASP A 33 -3.17 0.41 -14.17
CA ASP A 33 -4.11 -0.68 -13.88
C ASP A 33 -5.56 -0.18 -13.72
N GLU A 34 -5.73 1.04 -13.18
CA GLU A 34 -7.05 1.69 -13.02
C GLU A 34 -7.59 2.26 -14.35
N ASN A 35 -6.74 2.61 -15.31
CA ASN A 35 -7.13 3.08 -16.65
C ASN A 35 -6.41 2.31 -17.78
N PRO A 36 -6.89 1.11 -18.16
CA PRO A 36 -6.26 0.28 -19.19
C PRO A 36 -6.39 0.84 -20.63
N GLY A 37 -6.95 2.04 -20.81
CA GLY A 37 -7.31 2.64 -22.11
C GLY A 37 -6.40 3.75 -22.62
N ALA A 38 -5.37 4.17 -21.87
CA ALA A 38 -4.41 5.17 -22.32
C ALA A 38 -3.03 4.51 -22.56
N GLU A 39 -2.74 4.27 -23.84
CA GLU A 39 -1.46 3.80 -24.40
C GLU A 39 -1.05 2.35 -24.09
N LYS A 40 -1.59 1.41 -24.89
CA LYS A 40 -0.90 0.16 -25.25
C LYS A 40 -0.48 0.22 -26.72
N VAL A 41 0.80 0.48 -26.97
CA VAL A 41 1.49 0.04 -28.19
C VAL A 41 2.70 -0.76 -27.72
N ASP A 42 2.79 -2.00 -28.21
CA ASP A 42 3.88 -2.97 -28.09
C ASP A 42 4.04 -3.76 -26.78
N SER A 43 3.31 -4.88 -26.66
CA SER A 43 3.96 -6.20 -26.63
C SER A 43 2.95 -7.35 -26.59
N ALA A 44 3.22 -8.30 -27.47
CA ALA A 44 2.42 -9.43 -27.86
C ALA A 44 2.30 -10.51 -26.77
N ASP A 45 1.12 -11.13 -26.77
CA ASP A 45 0.93 -12.59 -26.82
C ASP A 45 1.62 -13.45 -25.75
N SER A 46 0.83 -13.85 -24.76
CA SER A 46 1.10 -15.06 -23.97
C SER A 46 -0.22 -15.62 -23.44
N GLU A 47 -0.93 -16.29 -24.35
CA GLU A 47 -1.67 -17.54 -24.15
C GLU A 47 -2.10 -17.84 -22.70
N GLU A 48 -3.36 -17.51 -22.41
CA GLU A 48 -4.09 -17.91 -21.20
C GLU A 48 -4.66 -19.32 -21.39
N GLU A 49 -3.85 -20.35 -21.14
CA GLU A 49 -4.35 -21.73 -20.99
C GLU A 49 -4.91 -21.91 -19.56
N SER A 50 -6.13 -21.40 -19.36
CA SER A 50 -6.98 -21.81 -18.24
C SER A 50 -7.74 -23.07 -18.67
N SER A 51 -7.05 -24.22 -18.61
CA SER A 51 -7.69 -25.54 -18.71
C SER A 51 -8.48 -25.80 -17.43
N SER A 52 -9.65 -25.17 -17.35
CA SER A 52 -10.67 -25.46 -16.34
C SER A 52 -11.42 -26.70 -16.80
N ASP A 53 -11.06 -27.82 -16.19
CA ASP A 53 -11.59 -29.17 -16.38
C ASP A 53 -13.11 -29.20 -16.11
N ASP A 54 -13.90 -28.94 -17.17
CA ASP A 54 -15.32 -29.26 -17.21
C ASP A 54 -15.49 -30.78 -17.44
N ASP A 55 -15.38 -31.53 -16.35
CA ASP A 55 -15.52 -32.99 -16.30
C ASP A 55 -16.96 -33.45 -16.04
N THR A 56 -17.95 -32.57 -16.28
CA THR A 56 -19.36 -32.90 -16.10
C THR A 56 -20.15 -33.06 -17.39
N GLU A 57 -19.69 -32.49 -18.50
CA GLU A 57 -20.35 -32.59 -19.81
C GLU A 57 -19.63 -33.48 -20.82
N ARG A 58 -18.45 -34.02 -20.47
CA ARG A 58 -17.79 -35.03 -21.29
C ARG A 58 -18.69 -36.26 -21.38
N LYS A 59 -19.00 -36.69 -22.61
CA LYS A 59 -19.70 -37.95 -22.89
C LYS A 59 -18.87 -39.07 -22.25
N ARG A 60 -19.31 -39.55 -21.09
CA ARG A 60 -18.63 -40.59 -20.29
C ARG A 60 -18.29 -41.74 -21.22
N SER A 61 -17.00 -42.02 -21.39
CA SER A 61 -16.55 -43.00 -22.36
C SER A 61 -16.30 -44.33 -21.64
N GLY A 62 -16.84 -45.43 -22.17
CA GLY A 62 -16.66 -46.76 -21.58
C GLY A 62 -17.32 -46.94 -20.21
N VAL A 63 -16.54 -47.35 -19.21
CA VAL A 63 -17.02 -47.83 -17.89
C VAL A 63 -17.16 -46.69 -16.86
N GLU A 64 -16.76 -45.47 -17.22
CA GLU A 64 -16.71 -44.27 -16.34
C GLU A 64 -18.06 -43.83 -15.75
N GLY A 65 -19.18 -44.39 -16.25
CA GLY A 65 -20.53 -44.16 -15.71
C GLY A 65 -21.15 -45.34 -14.99
N LEU A 66 -20.49 -46.50 -14.93
CA LEU A 66 -21.04 -47.74 -14.38
C LEU A 66 -20.82 -47.89 -12.87
N ILE A 67 -19.81 -47.19 -12.33
CA ILE A 67 -19.49 -47.22 -10.90
C ILE A 67 -20.02 -45.94 -10.25
N GLU A 68 -20.90 -46.10 -9.27
CA GLU A 68 -21.46 -44.99 -8.50
C GLU A 68 -20.39 -44.44 -7.55
N ILE A 69 -20.01 -43.17 -7.76
CA ILE A 69 -19.02 -42.50 -6.91
C ILE A 69 -19.74 -41.94 -5.66
N GLU A 70 -19.78 -42.72 -4.58
CA GLU A 70 -20.26 -42.33 -3.25
C GLU A 70 -19.21 -41.52 -2.46
N ASN A 71 -18.59 -40.52 -3.09
CA ASN A 71 -17.67 -39.65 -2.38
C ASN A 71 -18.47 -38.52 -1.69
N PRO A 72 -18.54 -38.47 -0.35
CA PRO A 72 -19.32 -37.46 0.38
C PRO A 72 -18.79 -36.03 0.18
N ASN A 73 -17.53 -35.86 -0.22
CA ASN A 73 -16.95 -34.56 -0.57
C ASN A 73 -17.13 -34.20 -2.05
N ARG A 74 -17.77 -35.05 -2.85
CA ARG A 74 -18.01 -34.78 -4.28
C ARG A 74 -19.15 -33.79 -4.42
N VAL A 75 -18.78 -32.53 -4.60
CA VAL A 75 -19.73 -31.45 -4.86
C VAL A 75 -20.14 -31.50 -6.34
N SER A 76 -21.35 -31.98 -6.63
CA SER A 76 -21.90 -31.88 -7.99
C SER A 76 -22.36 -30.45 -8.24
N GLN A 77 -21.74 -29.76 -9.19
CA GLN A 77 -22.20 -28.43 -9.58
C GLN A 77 -23.49 -28.57 -10.39
N LYS A 78 -24.61 -28.12 -9.82
CA LYS A 78 -25.89 -27.98 -10.52
C LYS A 78 -26.00 -26.54 -10.99
N SER A 79 -26.25 -26.33 -12.28
CA SER A 79 -26.49 -25.01 -12.83
C SER A 79 -27.74 -24.39 -12.19
N LYS A 80 -27.54 -23.32 -11.40
CA LYS A 80 -28.65 -22.56 -10.81
C LYS A 80 -29.15 -21.55 -11.82
N LYS A 81 -30.47 -21.34 -11.86
CA LYS A 81 -31.09 -20.35 -12.74
C LYS A 81 -30.78 -18.94 -12.20
N VAL A 82 -30.47 -18.03 -13.12
CA VAL A 82 -30.09 -16.64 -12.81
C VAL A 82 -31.16 -15.91 -11.97
N THR A 83 -32.43 -16.29 -12.10
CA THR A 83 -33.56 -15.73 -11.34
C THR A 83 -33.59 -16.09 -9.87
N GLU A 84 -32.84 -17.12 -9.44
CA GLU A 84 -32.75 -17.57 -8.03
C GLU A 84 -31.51 -17.02 -7.32
N LEU A 85 -30.66 -16.26 -8.02
CA LEU A 85 -29.49 -15.61 -7.43
C LEU A 85 -29.92 -14.30 -6.76
N ASP A 86 -29.98 -14.31 -5.44
CA ASP A 86 -30.26 -13.11 -4.63
C ASP A 86 -29.00 -12.22 -4.56
N VAL A 87 -28.88 -11.29 -5.50
CA VAL A 87 -27.74 -10.35 -5.64
C VAL A 87 -27.73 -9.29 -4.52
N SER A 88 -28.81 -9.20 -3.73
CA SER A 88 -28.96 -8.21 -2.65
C SER A 88 -28.35 -8.66 -1.32
N ALA A 89 -27.97 -9.93 -1.17
CA ALA A 89 -27.34 -10.40 0.05
C ALA A 89 -25.92 -9.79 0.17
N PRO A 90 -25.54 -9.23 1.33
CA PRO A 90 -24.21 -8.66 1.51
C PRO A 90 -23.19 -9.77 1.26
N ARG A 91 -22.40 -9.59 0.18
CA ARG A 91 -21.33 -10.50 -0.18
C ARG A 91 -20.38 -10.54 1.00
N GLU A 92 -20.37 -11.66 1.72
CA GLU A 92 -19.46 -11.87 2.82
C GLU A 92 -18.04 -11.80 2.26
N LEU A 93 -17.38 -10.67 2.50
CA LEU A 93 -16.01 -10.41 2.06
C LEU A 93 -15.15 -11.62 2.40
N SER A 94 -14.35 -12.06 1.43
CA SER A 94 -13.52 -13.25 1.59
C SER A 94 -12.60 -13.06 2.81
N ARG A 95 -12.15 -14.17 3.44
CA ARG A 95 -11.26 -14.08 4.60
C ARG A 95 -10.07 -13.14 4.36
N ARG A 96 -9.53 -13.16 3.13
CA ARG A 96 -8.43 -12.27 2.69
C ARG A 96 -8.84 -10.80 2.69
N GLU A 97 -10.01 -10.48 2.16
CA GLU A 97 -10.51 -9.10 2.10
C GLU A 97 -10.80 -8.53 3.49
N ARG A 98 -11.30 -9.36 4.43
CA ARG A 98 -11.53 -8.95 5.83
C ARG A 98 -10.22 -8.58 6.52
N GLU A 99 -9.20 -9.41 6.38
CA GLU A 99 -7.87 -9.16 6.95
C GLU A 99 -7.20 -7.93 6.33
N GLU A 100 -7.35 -7.71 5.02
CA GLU A 100 -6.82 -6.52 4.35
C GLU A 100 -7.49 -5.23 4.81
N ILE A 101 -8.81 -5.23 4.97
CA ILE A 101 -9.54 -4.07 5.50
C ILE A 101 -9.14 -3.79 6.95
N GLU A 102 -8.96 -4.82 7.78
CA GLU A 102 -8.50 -4.64 9.15
C GLU A 102 -7.06 -4.12 9.22
N LYS A 103 -6.19 -4.59 8.32
CA LYS A 103 -4.83 -4.07 8.16
C LYS A 103 -4.82 -2.61 7.69
N GLN A 104 -5.74 -2.21 6.82
CA GLN A 104 -5.89 -0.81 6.42
C GLN A 104 -6.39 0.04 7.59
N LYS A 105 -7.46 -0.41 8.27
CA LYS A 105 -8.03 0.29 9.43
C LYS A 105 -7.02 0.46 10.55
N SER A 106 -6.21 -0.55 10.85
CA SER A 106 -5.18 -0.46 11.90
C SER A 106 -4.08 0.54 11.53
N LYS A 107 -3.63 0.57 10.27
CA LYS A 107 -2.69 1.58 9.77
C LYS A 107 -3.28 2.99 9.87
N GLU A 108 -4.51 3.19 9.41
CA GLU A 108 -5.21 4.48 9.52
C GLU A 108 -5.35 4.92 10.97
N ARG A 109 -5.68 4.01 11.87
CA ARG A 109 -5.81 4.30 13.30
C ARG A 109 -4.47 4.68 13.92
N TYR A 110 -3.40 3.99 13.54
CA TYR A 110 -2.04 4.35 13.94
C TYR A 110 -1.65 5.74 13.43
N MET A 111 -1.88 6.01 12.13
CA MET A 111 -1.60 7.32 11.53
C MET A 111 -2.42 8.42 12.18
N LYS A 112 -3.71 8.18 12.47
CA LYS A 112 -4.57 9.11 13.19
C LYS A 112 -4.04 9.41 14.60
N LEU A 113 -3.68 8.38 15.36
CA LEU A 113 -3.08 8.57 16.69
C LEU A 113 -1.73 9.29 16.62
N HIS A 114 -0.95 9.07 15.57
CA HIS A 114 0.32 9.76 15.36
C HIS A 114 0.10 11.24 15.05
N LEU A 115 -0.84 11.58 14.18
CA LEU A 115 -1.24 12.95 13.88
C LEU A 115 -1.83 13.66 15.11
N GLU A 116 -2.62 12.94 15.92
CA GLU A 116 -3.13 13.43 17.20
C GLU A 116 -2.02 13.62 18.26
N GLY A 117 -0.79 13.20 17.98
CA GLY A 117 0.31 13.33 18.92
C GLY A 117 0.28 12.34 20.08
N LYS A 118 -0.48 11.24 19.96
CA LYS A 118 -0.64 10.24 21.03
C LYS A 118 0.41 9.13 20.97
N THR A 119 1.02 8.89 19.82
CA THR A 119 2.14 7.94 19.70
C THR A 119 3.38 8.47 20.43
N ASP A 120 4.21 7.58 20.94
CA ASP A 120 5.42 7.96 21.70
C ASP A 120 6.36 8.85 20.88
N GLN A 121 6.46 8.56 19.59
CA GLN A 121 7.25 9.34 18.64
C GLN A 121 6.70 10.77 18.50
N ALA A 122 5.41 10.91 18.22
CA ALA A 122 4.80 12.23 18.06
C ALA A 122 4.80 13.03 19.38
N ARG A 123 4.62 12.36 20.52
CA ARG A 123 4.79 12.97 21.85
C ARG A 123 6.20 13.51 22.05
N ALA A 124 7.22 12.73 21.70
CA ALA A 124 8.61 13.14 21.80
C ALA A 124 8.92 14.35 20.90
N ASP A 125 8.40 14.36 19.67
CA ASP A 125 8.61 15.47 18.74
C ASP A 125 7.87 16.73 19.19
N LEU A 126 6.64 16.62 19.67
CA LEU A 126 5.93 17.73 20.30
C LEU A 126 6.67 18.27 21.53
N ALA A 127 7.23 17.38 22.37
CA ALA A 127 8.03 17.79 23.52
C ALA A 127 9.31 18.53 23.10
N ARG A 128 10.01 18.05 22.07
CA ARG A 128 11.17 18.74 21.48
C ARG A 128 10.80 20.13 20.97
N LEU A 129 9.70 20.24 20.22
CA LEU A 129 9.21 21.53 19.73
C LEU A 129 8.82 22.47 20.88
N ALA A 130 8.22 21.96 21.95
CA ALA A 130 7.89 22.74 23.13
C ALA A 130 9.14 23.29 23.85
N ILE A 131 10.21 22.50 23.94
CA ILE A 131 11.50 22.95 24.49
C ILE A 131 12.07 24.09 23.64
N ILE A 132 12.07 23.95 22.30
CA ILE A 132 12.57 24.99 21.40
C ILE A 132 11.73 26.27 21.51
N LYS A 133 10.39 26.16 21.60
CA LYS A 133 9.51 27.31 21.81
C LYS A 133 9.84 28.04 23.11
N LYS A 134 9.99 27.31 24.22
CA LYS A 134 10.39 27.89 25.51
C LYS A 134 11.73 28.60 25.42
N GLN A 135 12.74 27.98 24.82
CA GLN A 135 14.05 28.60 24.63
C GLN A 135 13.99 29.90 23.80
N ARG A 136 13.15 29.93 22.76
CA ARG A 136 12.95 31.13 21.94
C ARG A 136 12.22 32.23 22.71
N GLU A 137 11.18 31.88 23.45
CA GLU A 137 10.43 32.82 24.29
C GLU A 137 11.32 33.39 25.40
N ASP A 138 12.10 32.56 26.09
CA ASP A 138 13.02 33.00 27.14
C ASP A 138 14.14 33.88 26.57
N ALA A 139 14.65 33.55 25.38
CA ALA A 139 15.64 34.40 24.70
C ALA A 139 15.05 35.75 24.27
N ALA A 140 13.79 35.78 23.78
CA ALA A 140 13.10 37.01 23.44
C ALA A 140 12.86 37.88 24.67
N LYS A 141 12.35 37.29 25.77
CA LYS A 141 12.18 37.99 27.05
C LYS A 141 13.49 38.57 27.57
N LYS A 142 14.57 37.79 27.57
CA LYS A 142 15.91 38.28 27.96
C LYS A 142 16.38 39.44 27.09
N ARG A 143 16.11 39.42 25.77
CA ARG A 143 16.47 40.54 24.88
C ARG A 143 15.64 41.79 25.16
N ASP A 144 14.36 41.63 25.46
CA ASP A 144 13.47 42.75 25.78
C ASP A 144 13.80 43.36 27.15
N GLU A 145 14.13 42.54 28.15
CA GLU A 145 14.60 42.97 29.48
C GLU A 145 15.91 43.76 29.36
N LEU A 146 16.92 43.22 28.67
CA LEU A 146 18.18 43.93 28.44
C LEU A 146 17.99 45.25 27.67
N ARG A 147 17.02 45.30 26.75
CA ARG A 147 16.69 46.53 26.03
C ARG A 147 16.04 47.56 26.95
N LYS A 148 15.10 47.15 27.81
CA LYS A 148 14.48 48.04 28.80
C LYS A 148 15.49 48.57 29.81
N ASP A 149 16.36 47.71 30.35
CA ASP A 149 17.43 48.14 31.27
C ASP A 149 18.41 49.12 30.60
N ALA A 150 18.71 48.91 29.31
CA ALA A 150 19.52 49.84 28.51
C ALA A 150 18.81 51.18 28.25
N GLU A 151 17.49 51.18 28.06
CA GLU A 151 16.70 52.41 27.89
C GLU A 151 16.54 53.16 29.22
N GLU A 152 16.30 52.47 30.33
CA GLU A 152 16.23 53.07 31.67
C GLU A 152 17.57 53.65 32.13
N SER A 153 18.68 52.95 31.87
CA SER A 153 20.02 53.47 32.17
C SER A 153 20.42 54.65 31.29
N LYS A 154 19.89 54.76 30.06
CA LYS A 154 20.04 55.95 29.21
C LYS A 154 19.14 57.10 29.67
N ALA A 155 17.92 56.82 30.14
CA ALA A 155 17.00 57.84 30.63
C ALA A 155 17.39 58.43 32.00
N LYS A 156 18.12 57.66 32.82
CA LYS A 156 18.69 58.11 34.10
C LYS A 156 20.04 58.85 33.97
N ARG A 157 20.58 58.94 32.76
CA ARG A 157 21.90 59.53 32.48
C ARG A 157 21.75 60.85 31.73
#